data_AF-A0A851N6K0-F1
#
_entry.id   AF-A0A851N6K0-F1
#
_cell.length_a   1.000
_cell.length_b   1.000
_cell.length_c   1.000
_cell.angle_alpha   90.00
_cell.angle_beta   90.00
_cell.angle_gamma   90.00
#
_symmetry.space_group_name_H-M   'P 1'
#
loop_
_entity.id
_entity.type
_entity.pdbx_description
1 polymer ?
#
loop_
_entity_poly.entity_id
_entity_poly.type
_entity_poly.pdbx_seq_one_letter_code
_entity_poly.pdbx_strand_id
1 'polypeptide(L)'
;TNSLTTMWKLFRKLSEEQQRYEKQLIFEHPAFVKLCQQLLRDARRMTRADLVFSLHAVVSLGVPQNTLLVQTLLRVCQEKLNQLDNRCMSVLATTLAGMDKDKNVSALQAGLQLLAEQRIPSIREIFILQNLMKCLGKDAPDFLKKKLEVAVLREIDRLTYRNAHRVFLGLVAMNYCSVPILNACSKKIQENIHDAPFRQLILILEGCHSLQYRNVNLFSAVADYVNSIVCLLDKRQIMLFLSAFETLGFQPTELMGVFAEKVTEDSEFLDLKSLLLVLRVYSRLNYVPKGQHHLFYETLHNCLNKYLLQISITELLKAVYSLCILGYLPHRALDQLLKKDSFEELLLSGDLYKEKKEMMLRCVRICMELDSPSFMKPAFVPTENFSSLVSVHLRKAREALLDLLGDENMFRQNVQLPYKYHIDFEIWMDADRKKVLPITATDADTSVQRLAFLFLPLSAFCLGTTHPQGKLAMKKRHLSKLGYHVILVLNKKFQEMTNEDAVEFLKRKIYSGNVSPFSKANVLDNN
;
A
#
# COMPACT_ATOMS: atom_id res chain seq x y z
N THR A 1 -5.65 -45.91 -2.08
CA THR A 1 -6.03 -44.60 -2.69
C THR A 1 -7.24 -44.82 -3.56
N ASN A 2 -8.36 -44.15 -3.30
CA ASN A 2 -9.57 -44.38 -4.10
C ASN A 2 -9.44 -43.85 -5.55
N SER A 3 -10.26 -44.38 -6.46
CA SER A 3 -10.17 -44.11 -7.90
C SER A 3 -10.40 -42.63 -8.25
N LEU A 4 -11.32 -41.95 -7.56
CA LEU A 4 -11.61 -40.52 -7.75
C LEU A 4 -10.44 -39.62 -7.35
N THR A 5 -9.78 -39.93 -6.23
CA THR A 5 -8.60 -39.20 -5.80
C THR A 5 -7.46 -39.37 -6.79
N THR A 6 -7.33 -40.56 -7.39
CA THR A 6 -6.32 -40.82 -8.43
C THR A 6 -6.65 -40.06 -9.71
N MET A 7 -7.92 -40.08 -10.14
CA MET A 7 -8.41 -39.29 -11.28
C MET A 7 -8.14 -37.79 -11.08
N TRP A 8 -8.49 -37.22 -9.92
CA TRP A 8 -8.19 -35.82 -9.61
C TRP A 8 -6.68 -35.53 -9.61
N LYS A 9 -5.85 -36.41 -9.05
CA LYS A 9 -4.38 -36.25 -9.05
C LYS A 9 -3.80 -36.23 -10.46
N LEU A 10 -4.33 -37.03 -11.38
CA LEU A 10 -3.91 -37.04 -12.79
C LEU A 10 -4.41 -35.78 -13.49
N PHE A 11 -5.69 -35.45 -13.32
CA PHE A 11 -6.33 -34.28 -13.92
C PHE A 11 -5.62 -32.97 -13.56
N ARG A 12 -5.27 -32.77 -12.29
CA ARG A 12 -4.60 -31.55 -11.82
C ARG A 12 -3.18 -31.35 -12.40
N LYS A 13 -2.56 -32.38 -12.98
CA LYS A 13 -1.23 -32.26 -13.61
C LYS A 13 -1.29 -31.76 -15.06
N LEU A 14 -2.48 -31.73 -15.65
CA LEU A 14 -2.71 -31.30 -17.03
C LEU A 14 -2.68 -29.77 -17.14
N SER A 15 -2.38 -29.25 -18.34
CA SER A 15 -2.50 -27.82 -18.64
C SER A 15 -3.97 -27.35 -18.61
N GLU A 16 -4.22 -26.04 -18.48
CA GLU A 16 -5.60 -25.53 -18.43
C GLU A 16 -6.42 -25.86 -19.69
N GLU A 17 -5.79 -25.88 -20.86
CA GLU A 17 -6.44 -26.25 -22.12
C GLU A 17 -6.81 -27.74 -22.15
N GLN A 18 -5.90 -28.60 -21.70
CA GLN A 18 -6.13 -30.05 -21.58
C GLN A 18 -7.22 -30.35 -20.55
N GLN A 19 -7.24 -29.63 -19.43
CA GLN A 19 -8.25 -29.80 -18.38
C GLN A 19 -9.67 -29.57 -18.90
N ARG A 20 -9.89 -28.63 -19.84
CA ARG A 20 -11.23 -28.37 -20.41
C ARG A 20 -11.74 -29.58 -21.19
N TYR A 21 -10.90 -30.11 -22.08
CA TYR A 21 -11.25 -31.25 -22.92
C TYR A 21 -11.40 -32.54 -22.11
N GLU A 22 -10.43 -32.83 -21.23
CA GLU A 22 -10.46 -34.01 -20.36
C GLU A 22 -11.64 -34.01 -19.40
N LYS A 23 -12.06 -32.82 -18.92
CA LYS A 23 -13.26 -32.71 -18.08
C LYS A 23 -14.51 -33.17 -18.84
N GLN A 24 -14.66 -32.81 -20.11
CA GLN A 24 -15.78 -33.26 -20.91
C GLN A 24 -15.76 -34.79 -21.07
N LEU A 25 -14.62 -35.36 -21.44
CA LEU A 25 -14.45 -36.80 -21.60
C LEU A 25 -14.76 -37.58 -20.31
N ILE A 26 -14.30 -37.09 -19.16
CA ILE A 26 -14.56 -37.72 -17.86
C ILE A 26 -16.06 -37.80 -17.59
N PHE A 27 -16.81 -36.72 -17.87
CA PHE A 27 -18.24 -36.65 -17.58
C PHE A 27 -19.08 -37.47 -18.57
N GLU A 28 -18.64 -37.59 -19.82
CA GLU A 28 -19.28 -38.42 -20.85
C GLU A 28 -19.01 -39.93 -20.65
N HIS A 29 -17.92 -40.27 -19.95
CA HIS A 29 -17.53 -41.67 -19.78
C HIS A 29 -18.49 -42.45 -18.84
N PRO A 30 -19.08 -43.57 -19.29
CA PRO A 30 -20.11 -44.30 -18.51
C PRO A 30 -19.60 -44.86 -17.18
N ALA A 31 -18.30 -45.16 -17.07
CA ALA A 31 -17.71 -45.60 -15.81
C ALA A 31 -17.70 -44.50 -14.74
N PHE A 32 -17.66 -43.21 -15.12
CA PHE A 32 -17.71 -42.12 -14.16
C PHE A 32 -19.09 -42.04 -13.49
N VAL A 33 -20.17 -42.21 -14.27
CA VAL A 33 -21.53 -42.28 -13.74
C VAL A 33 -21.70 -43.46 -12.77
N LYS A 34 -21.20 -44.65 -13.14
CA LYS A 34 -21.22 -45.84 -12.26
C LYS A 34 -20.44 -45.59 -10.97
N LEU A 35 -19.27 -44.95 -11.05
CA LEU A 35 -18.44 -44.59 -9.92
C LEU A 35 -19.14 -43.61 -8.97
N CYS A 36 -19.82 -42.60 -9.52
CA CYS A 36 -20.65 -41.65 -8.76
C CYS A 36 -21.82 -42.33 -8.05
N GLN A 37 -22.51 -43.26 -8.72
CA GLN A 37 -23.60 -44.03 -8.11
C GLN A 37 -23.11 -44.95 -6.99
N GLN A 38 -21.97 -45.61 -7.19
CA GLN A 38 -21.36 -46.44 -6.15
C GLN A 38 -20.93 -45.59 -4.96
N LEU A 39 -20.29 -44.43 -5.20
CA LEU A 39 -19.90 -43.50 -4.15
C LEU A 39 -21.11 -43.03 -3.33
N LEU A 40 -22.24 -42.75 -3.98
CA LEU A 40 -23.48 -42.38 -3.30
C LEU A 40 -23.99 -43.49 -2.36
N ARG A 41 -24.00 -44.75 -2.84
CA ARG A 41 -24.46 -45.91 -2.06
C ARG A 41 -23.54 -46.22 -0.88
N ASP A 42 -22.24 -46.11 -1.09
CA ASP A 42 -21.23 -46.53 -0.12
C ASP A 42 -20.77 -45.42 0.82
N ALA A 43 -21.18 -44.16 0.61
CA ALA A 43 -20.72 -42.97 1.34
C ALA A 43 -20.63 -43.17 2.87
N ARG A 44 -21.66 -43.76 3.49
CA ARG A 44 -21.71 -44.02 4.94
C ARG A 44 -20.72 -45.10 5.40
N ARG A 45 -20.37 -46.05 4.54
CA ARG A 45 -19.45 -47.16 4.82
C ARG A 45 -17.99 -46.80 4.55
N MET A 46 -17.74 -45.69 3.84
CA MET A 46 -16.39 -45.24 3.53
C MET A 46 -15.56 -44.91 4.77
N THR A 47 -14.24 -45.12 4.64
CA THR A 47 -13.28 -44.58 5.59
C THR A 47 -13.34 -43.05 5.61
N ARG A 48 -12.94 -42.43 6.71
CA ARG A 48 -12.99 -40.97 6.90
C ARG A 48 -12.12 -40.24 5.86
N ALA A 49 -10.94 -40.79 5.59
CA ALA A 49 -10.04 -40.27 4.58
C ALA A 49 -10.68 -40.40 3.19
N ASP A 50 -11.12 -41.59 2.79
CA ASP A 50 -11.68 -41.78 1.45
C ASP A 50 -12.92 -40.89 1.24
N LEU A 51 -13.75 -40.70 2.26
CA LEU A 51 -14.91 -39.81 2.20
C LEU A 51 -14.51 -38.37 1.89
N VAL A 52 -13.60 -37.78 2.68
CA VAL A 52 -13.17 -36.39 2.52
C VAL A 52 -12.41 -36.17 1.22
N PHE A 53 -11.50 -37.10 0.86
CA PHE A 53 -10.75 -37.00 -0.39
C PHE A 53 -11.64 -37.22 -1.62
N SER A 54 -12.66 -38.07 -1.54
CA SER A 54 -13.66 -38.20 -2.61
C SER A 54 -14.52 -36.95 -2.75
N LEU A 55 -15.00 -36.35 -1.65
CA LEU A 55 -15.71 -35.07 -1.71
C LEU A 55 -14.84 -34.00 -2.37
N HIS A 56 -13.59 -33.87 -1.93
CA HIS A 56 -12.63 -32.93 -2.52
C HIS A 56 -12.44 -33.18 -4.02
N ALA A 57 -12.24 -34.43 -4.43
CA ALA A 57 -12.03 -34.79 -5.84
C ALA A 57 -13.27 -34.48 -6.69
N VAL A 58 -14.47 -34.87 -6.25
CA VAL A 58 -15.73 -34.66 -6.98
C VAL A 58 -16.01 -33.17 -7.18
N VAL A 59 -15.85 -32.36 -6.12
CA VAL A 59 -16.00 -30.89 -6.22
C VAL A 59 -14.94 -30.29 -7.12
N SER A 60 -13.68 -30.70 -6.97
CA SER A 60 -12.57 -30.13 -7.77
C SER A 60 -12.60 -30.52 -9.25
N LEU A 61 -13.17 -31.69 -9.58
CA LEU A 61 -13.48 -32.09 -10.96
C LEU A 61 -14.65 -31.29 -11.55
N GLY A 62 -15.35 -30.50 -10.74
CA GLY A 62 -16.42 -29.61 -11.15
C GLY A 62 -17.79 -30.28 -11.23
N VAL A 63 -18.03 -31.34 -10.46
CA VAL A 63 -19.39 -31.88 -10.29
C VAL A 63 -20.23 -30.84 -9.55
N PRO A 64 -21.43 -30.47 -10.05
CA PRO A 64 -22.21 -29.39 -9.45
C PRO A 64 -22.58 -29.66 -7.99
N GLN A 65 -22.50 -28.61 -7.17
CA GLN A 65 -22.73 -28.68 -5.72
C GLN A 65 -24.15 -29.12 -5.36
N ASN A 66 -25.15 -28.79 -6.18
CA ASN A 66 -26.55 -29.14 -5.97
C ASN A 66 -26.88 -30.61 -6.25
N THR A 67 -25.92 -31.42 -6.73
CA THR A 67 -26.14 -32.84 -6.97
C THR A 67 -26.35 -33.60 -5.67
N LEU A 68 -27.20 -34.64 -5.72
CA LEU A 68 -27.45 -35.54 -4.58
C LEU A 68 -26.15 -36.16 -4.06
N LEU A 69 -25.19 -36.43 -4.94
CA LEU A 69 -23.88 -36.96 -4.58
C LEU A 69 -23.11 -36.02 -3.66
N VAL A 70 -22.90 -34.77 -4.08
CA VAL A 70 -22.14 -33.79 -3.30
C VAL A 70 -22.84 -33.51 -1.97
N GLN A 71 -24.16 -33.33 -1.99
CA GLN A 71 -24.95 -33.07 -0.78
C GLN A 71 -24.93 -34.25 0.21
N THR A 72 -24.94 -35.50 -0.30
CA THR A 72 -24.80 -36.69 0.55
C THR A 72 -23.42 -36.75 1.18
N LEU A 73 -22.36 -36.52 0.40
CA LEU A 73 -20.98 -36.53 0.92
C LEU A 73 -20.76 -35.43 1.96
N LEU A 74 -21.30 -34.23 1.77
CA LEU A 74 -21.26 -33.14 2.76
C LEU A 74 -21.91 -33.58 4.07
N ARG A 75 -23.12 -34.17 4.01
CA ARG A 75 -23.86 -34.62 5.19
C ARG A 75 -23.13 -35.74 5.93
N VAL A 76 -22.58 -36.72 5.22
CA VAL A 76 -21.81 -37.80 5.85
C VAL A 76 -20.49 -37.27 6.45
N CYS A 77 -19.86 -36.27 5.83
CA CYS A 77 -18.71 -35.57 6.42
C CYS A 77 -19.10 -34.88 7.74
N GLN A 78 -20.29 -34.27 7.79
CA GLN A 78 -20.83 -33.65 9.00
C GLN A 78 -21.08 -34.68 10.11
N GLU A 79 -21.69 -35.82 9.80
CA GLU A 79 -21.94 -36.92 10.75
C GLU A 79 -20.64 -37.48 11.34
N LYS A 80 -19.56 -37.54 10.53
CA LYS A 80 -18.26 -38.10 10.93
C LYS A 80 -17.22 -37.06 11.37
N LEU A 81 -17.61 -35.78 11.48
CA LEU A 81 -16.71 -34.64 11.62
C LEU A 81 -15.74 -34.78 12.80
N ASN A 82 -16.24 -35.11 14.00
CA ASN A 82 -15.43 -35.23 15.22
C ASN A 82 -14.34 -36.31 15.14
N GLN A 83 -14.45 -37.21 14.17
CA GLN A 83 -13.55 -38.35 14.01
C GLN A 83 -12.49 -38.14 12.92
N LEU A 84 -12.56 -37.04 12.15
CA LEU A 84 -11.58 -36.71 11.12
C LEU A 84 -10.20 -36.47 11.75
N ASP A 85 -9.11 -36.83 11.08
CA ASP A 85 -7.76 -36.46 11.49
C ASP A 85 -7.40 -35.03 11.01
N ASN A 86 -6.25 -34.49 11.44
CA ASN A 86 -5.82 -33.13 11.09
C ASN A 86 -5.68 -32.92 9.57
N ARG A 87 -5.29 -33.97 8.84
CA ARG A 87 -5.12 -33.93 7.38
C ARG A 87 -6.47 -33.86 6.68
N CYS A 88 -7.44 -34.67 7.10
CA CYS A 88 -8.80 -34.65 6.60
C CYS A 88 -9.48 -33.31 6.92
N MET A 89 -9.30 -32.78 8.13
CA MET A 89 -9.78 -31.44 8.49
C MET A 89 -9.23 -30.36 7.55
N SER A 90 -7.92 -30.40 7.26
CA SER A 90 -7.27 -29.48 6.32
C SER A 90 -7.86 -29.56 4.91
N VAL A 91 -8.02 -30.78 4.38
CA VAL A 91 -8.56 -31.00 3.03
C VAL A 91 -10.04 -30.59 2.95
N LEU A 92 -10.80 -30.88 3.99
CA LEU A 92 -12.20 -30.48 4.10
C LEU A 92 -12.32 -28.95 4.13
N ALA A 93 -11.48 -28.25 4.91
CA ALA A 93 -11.44 -26.79 4.93
C ALA A 93 -11.18 -26.20 3.53
N THR A 94 -10.19 -26.75 2.81
CA THR A 94 -9.90 -26.31 1.43
C THR A 94 -11.08 -26.53 0.49
N THR A 95 -11.76 -27.67 0.61
CA THR A 95 -12.90 -28.01 -0.23
C THR A 95 -14.05 -27.04 0.00
N LEU A 96 -14.43 -26.83 1.27
CA LEU A 96 -15.53 -25.95 1.64
C LEU A 96 -15.27 -24.48 1.31
N ALA A 97 -14.01 -24.04 1.33
CA ALA A 97 -13.65 -22.66 0.98
C ALA A 97 -13.88 -22.33 -0.50
N GLY A 98 -13.92 -23.35 -1.38
CA GLY A 98 -14.18 -23.19 -2.82
C GLY A 98 -15.63 -23.46 -3.23
N MET A 99 -16.54 -23.69 -2.28
CA MET A 99 -17.95 -24.00 -2.53
C MET A 99 -18.84 -22.80 -2.26
N ASP A 100 -19.99 -22.72 -2.95
CA ASP A 100 -21.01 -21.72 -2.69
C ASP A 100 -21.69 -21.97 -1.35
N LYS A 101 -22.17 -20.90 -0.70
CA LYS A 101 -22.83 -21.01 0.61
C LYS A 101 -24.21 -21.64 0.45
N ASP A 102 -24.39 -22.83 1.02
CA ASP A 102 -25.70 -23.46 1.24
C ASP A 102 -25.85 -23.91 2.71
N LYS A 103 -27.01 -24.49 3.07
CA LYS A 103 -27.29 -24.95 4.43
C LYS A 103 -26.28 -25.99 4.93
N ASN A 104 -25.89 -26.95 4.09
CA ASN A 104 -24.99 -28.04 4.47
C ASN A 104 -23.53 -27.58 4.53
N VAL A 105 -23.09 -26.76 3.57
CA VAL A 105 -21.76 -26.15 3.56
C VAL A 105 -21.58 -25.24 4.78
N SER A 106 -22.56 -24.39 5.07
CA SER A 106 -22.49 -23.47 6.21
C SER A 106 -22.46 -24.21 7.55
N ALA A 107 -23.33 -25.23 7.72
CA ALA A 107 -23.33 -26.05 8.93
C ALA A 107 -22.02 -26.82 9.13
N LEU A 108 -21.47 -27.39 8.05
CA LEU A 108 -20.21 -28.12 8.11
C LEU A 108 -19.00 -27.19 8.34
N GLN A 109 -18.99 -25.98 7.77
CA GLN A 109 -17.99 -24.96 8.05
C GLN A 109 -18.00 -24.53 9.53
N ALA A 110 -19.18 -24.28 10.10
CA ALA A 110 -19.32 -23.94 11.51
C ALA A 110 -18.84 -25.08 12.43
N GLY A 111 -19.25 -26.31 12.15
CA GLY A 111 -18.76 -27.48 12.88
C GLY A 111 -17.24 -27.64 12.76
N LEU A 112 -16.68 -27.43 11.57
CA LEU A 112 -15.25 -27.55 11.32
C LEU A 112 -14.45 -26.46 12.06
N GLN A 113 -14.99 -25.24 12.18
CA GLN A 113 -14.38 -24.18 12.99
C GLN A 113 -14.33 -24.56 14.48
N LEU A 114 -15.40 -25.12 15.04
CA LEU A 114 -15.43 -25.60 16.42
C LEU A 114 -14.41 -26.74 16.65
N LEU A 115 -14.34 -27.69 15.73
CA LEU A 115 -13.36 -28.78 15.80
C LEU A 115 -11.92 -28.27 15.67
N ALA A 116 -11.68 -27.32 14.74
CA ALA A 116 -10.39 -26.68 14.57
C ALA A 116 -9.98 -25.96 15.86
N GLU A 117 -10.89 -25.21 16.47
CA GLU A 117 -10.63 -24.49 17.71
C GLU A 117 -10.08 -25.40 18.83
N GLN A 118 -10.66 -26.59 18.99
CA GLN A 118 -10.25 -27.55 20.00
C GLN A 118 -8.89 -28.17 19.70
N ARG A 119 -8.56 -28.35 18.41
CA ARG A 119 -7.39 -29.13 17.98
C ARG A 119 -6.18 -28.32 17.57
N ILE A 120 -6.34 -27.06 17.18
CA ILE A 120 -5.22 -26.17 16.78
C ILE A 120 -4.03 -26.22 17.76
N PRO A 121 -4.23 -26.22 19.10
CA PRO A 121 -3.11 -26.27 20.04
C PRO A 121 -2.22 -27.52 19.92
N SER A 122 -2.71 -28.63 19.37
CA SER A 122 -1.96 -29.89 19.22
C SER A 122 -1.38 -30.10 17.82
N ILE A 123 -1.77 -29.30 16.82
CA ILE A 123 -1.24 -29.39 15.45
C ILE A 123 0.18 -28.82 15.41
N ARG A 124 1.14 -29.61 14.93
CA ARG A 124 2.55 -29.19 14.77
C ARG A 124 2.93 -28.95 13.31
N GLU A 125 2.15 -29.47 12.36
CA GLU A 125 2.44 -29.34 10.95
C GLU A 125 2.05 -27.95 10.42
N ILE A 126 3.05 -27.12 10.16
CA ILE A 126 2.87 -25.76 9.61
C ILE A 126 2.02 -25.76 8.33
N PHE A 127 2.15 -26.80 7.49
CA PHE A 127 1.34 -26.94 6.28
C PHE A 127 -0.17 -27.01 6.55
N ILE A 128 -0.56 -27.63 7.67
CA ILE A 128 -1.97 -27.71 8.08
C ILE A 128 -2.39 -26.36 8.64
N LEU A 129 -1.60 -25.77 9.55
CA LEU A 129 -1.89 -24.48 10.16
C LEU A 129 -2.10 -23.37 9.13
N GLN A 130 -1.18 -23.20 8.18
CA GLN A 130 -1.30 -22.18 7.13
C GLN A 130 -2.56 -22.37 6.26
N ASN A 131 -2.98 -23.63 6.04
CA ASN A 131 -4.15 -23.94 5.23
C ASN A 131 -5.43 -23.65 5.99
N LEU A 132 -5.48 -23.97 7.29
CA LEU A 132 -6.58 -23.58 8.17
C LEU A 132 -6.69 -22.05 8.28
N MET A 133 -5.57 -21.33 8.40
CA MET A 133 -5.55 -19.87 8.36
C MET A 133 -6.16 -19.34 7.06
N LYS A 134 -5.73 -19.88 5.92
CA LYS A 134 -6.23 -19.47 4.60
C LYS A 134 -7.72 -19.75 4.39
N CYS A 135 -8.18 -20.92 4.80
CA CYS A 135 -9.53 -21.42 4.46
C CYS A 135 -10.59 -21.07 5.51
N LEU A 136 -10.21 -20.99 6.79
CA LEU A 136 -11.14 -20.73 7.89
C LEU A 136 -10.97 -19.33 8.50
N GLY A 137 -9.83 -18.67 8.25
CA GLY A 137 -9.44 -17.47 8.99
C GLY A 137 -10.25 -16.22 8.67
N LYS A 138 -10.72 -16.03 7.43
CA LYS A 138 -11.37 -14.76 7.01
C LYS A 138 -12.55 -14.38 7.91
N ASP A 139 -13.46 -15.34 8.11
CA ASP A 139 -14.69 -15.17 8.89
C ASP A 139 -14.57 -15.77 10.31
N ALA A 140 -13.35 -16.12 10.73
CA ALA A 140 -13.11 -16.67 12.07
C ALA A 140 -13.22 -15.57 13.15
N PRO A 141 -13.71 -15.92 14.35
CA PRO A 141 -13.64 -15.02 15.51
C PRO A 141 -12.19 -14.81 15.97
N ASP A 142 -11.92 -13.68 16.62
CA ASP A 142 -10.56 -13.27 16.98
C ASP A 142 -9.84 -14.26 17.91
N PHE A 143 -10.56 -14.95 18.78
CA PHE A 143 -9.97 -15.98 19.64
C PHE A 143 -9.40 -17.14 18.82
N LEU A 144 -10.04 -17.52 17.71
CA LEU A 144 -9.59 -18.61 16.84
C LEU A 144 -8.37 -18.17 16.03
N LYS A 145 -8.38 -16.93 15.54
CA LYS A 145 -7.20 -16.30 14.90
C LYS A 145 -6.00 -16.29 15.85
N LYS A 146 -6.21 -15.92 17.12
CA LYS A 146 -5.17 -15.93 18.16
C LYS A 146 -4.67 -17.35 18.48
N LYS A 147 -5.55 -18.36 18.50
CA LYS A 147 -5.13 -19.77 18.66
C LYS A 147 -4.24 -20.23 17.50
N LEU A 148 -4.58 -19.86 16.25
CA LEU A 148 -3.76 -20.14 15.07
C LEU A 148 -2.41 -19.43 15.16
N GLU A 149 -2.38 -18.16 15.56
CA GLU A 149 -1.16 -17.41 15.81
C GLU A 149 -0.26 -18.15 16.81
N VAL A 150 -0.77 -18.49 17.99
CA VAL A 150 -0.01 -19.20 19.03
C VAL A 150 0.53 -20.54 18.53
N ALA A 151 -0.25 -21.29 17.76
CA ALA A 151 0.19 -22.56 17.19
C ALA A 151 1.35 -22.38 16.18
N VAL A 152 1.29 -21.34 15.33
CA VAL A 152 2.38 -21.02 14.39
C VAL A 152 3.62 -20.52 15.14
N LEU A 153 3.45 -19.69 16.18
CA LEU A 153 4.56 -19.18 17.00
C LEU A 153 5.35 -20.30 17.68
N ARG A 154 4.71 -21.40 18.08
CA ARG A 154 5.40 -22.57 18.67
C ARG A 154 6.36 -23.27 17.71
N GLU A 155 6.09 -23.21 16.41
CA GLU A 155 6.88 -23.86 15.37
C GLU A 155 7.66 -22.84 14.52
N ILE A 156 7.79 -21.59 15.00
CA ILE A 156 8.35 -20.46 14.25
C ILE A 156 9.81 -20.71 13.85
N ASP A 157 10.60 -21.33 14.71
CA ASP A 157 12.01 -21.64 14.46
C ASP A 157 12.21 -22.69 13.36
N ARG A 158 11.16 -23.46 13.06
CA ARG A 158 11.15 -24.50 12.01
C ARG A 158 10.58 -24.00 10.69
N LEU A 159 10.32 -22.69 10.56
CA LEU A 159 9.84 -22.11 9.31
C LEU A 159 10.87 -22.27 8.20
N THR A 160 10.52 -23.09 7.21
CA THR A 160 11.21 -23.13 5.92
C THR A 160 10.78 -21.96 5.05
N TYR A 161 11.59 -21.59 4.06
CA TYR A 161 11.24 -20.57 3.06
C TYR A 161 9.85 -20.78 2.44
N ARG A 162 9.55 -22.00 1.98
CA ARG A 162 8.24 -22.34 1.38
C ARG A 162 7.08 -22.17 2.35
N ASN A 163 7.28 -22.49 3.64
CA ASN A 163 6.26 -22.32 4.66
C ASN A 163 6.10 -20.84 5.06
N ALA A 164 7.18 -20.06 5.10
CA ALA A 164 7.14 -18.63 5.38
C ALA A 164 6.21 -17.89 4.41
N HIS A 165 6.34 -18.12 3.10
CA HIS A 165 5.43 -17.54 2.11
C HIS A 165 3.96 -17.91 2.35
N ARG A 166 3.69 -19.19 2.64
CA ARG A 166 2.33 -19.68 2.78
C ARG A 166 1.68 -19.24 4.09
N VAL A 167 2.45 -19.16 5.17
CA VAL A 167 1.99 -18.59 6.46
C VAL A 167 1.72 -17.09 6.30
N PHE A 168 2.61 -16.35 5.62
CA PHE A 168 2.41 -14.93 5.32
C PHE A 168 1.08 -14.72 4.58
N LEU A 169 0.84 -15.45 3.48
CA LEU A 169 -0.41 -15.36 2.74
C LEU A 169 -1.61 -15.90 3.53
N GLY A 170 -1.41 -16.81 4.47
CA GLY A 170 -2.42 -17.26 5.42
C GLY A 170 -2.88 -16.12 6.34
N LEU A 171 -1.95 -15.29 6.84
CA LEU A 171 -2.26 -14.10 7.63
C LEU A 171 -3.04 -13.06 6.82
N VAL A 172 -2.63 -12.85 5.55
CA VAL A 172 -3.36 -11.98 4.61
C VAL A 172 -4.79 -12.47 4.41
N ALA A 173 -4.99 -13.76 4.13
CA ALA A 173 -6.31 -14.36 3.95
C ALA A 173 -7.20 -14.28 5.21
N MET A 174 -6.58 -14.34 6.39
CA MET A 174 -7.25 -14.19 7.69
C MET A 174 -7.52 -12.72 8.07
N ASN A 175 -6.96 -11.77 7.31
CA ASN A 175 -6.91 -10.34 7.62
C ASN A 175 -6.43 -10.10 9.07
N TYR A 176 -5.28 -10.69 9.42
CA TYR A 176 -4.74 -10.68 10.78
C TYR A 176 -3.26 -10.32 10.80
N CYS A 177 -2.92 -9.22 11.49
CA CYS A 177 -1.57 -8.68 11.51
C CYS A 177 -0.80 -9.17 12.75
N SER A 178 -0.19 -10.36 12.65
CA SER A 178 0.76 -10.86 13.67
C SER A 178 2.17 -10.38 13.34
N VAL A 179 2.61 -9.29 13.97
CA VAL A 179 3.96 -8.71 13.76
C VAL A 179 5.09 -9.73 14.00
N PRO A 180 5.08 -10.57 15.05
CA PRO A 180 6.17 -11.54 15.27
C PRO A 180 6.27 -12.59 14.14
N ILE A 181 5.14 -13.14 13.69
CA ILE A 181 5.11 -14.11 12.59
C ILE A 181 5.54 -13.44 11.28
N LEU A 182 5.02 -12.24 11.00
CA LEU A 182 5.38 -11.49 9.79
C LEU A 182 6.87 -11.15 9.78
N ASN A 183 7.47 -10.77 10.91
CA ASN A 183 8.91 -10.53 11.01
C ASN A 183 9.73 -11.80 10.72
N ALA A 184 9.36 -12.94 11.31
CA ALA A 184 10.04 -14.21 11.05
C ALA A 184 9.90 -14.66 9.59
N CYS A 185 8.70 -14.56 9.02
CA CYS A 185 8.48 -14.86 7.60
C CYS A 185 9.29 -13.92 6.71
N SER A 186 9.29 -12.62 7.01
CA SER A 186 10.05 -11.61 6.25
C SER A 186 11.54 -11.90 6.27
N LYS A 187 12.10 -12.33 7.42
CA LYS A 187 13.51 -12.72 7.52
C LYS A 187 13.81 -13.92 6.60
N LYS A 188 12.98 -14.97 6.65
CA LYS A 188 13.15 -16.16 5.80
C LYS A 188 13.02 -15.87 4.30
N ILE A 189 12.13 -14.95 3.93
CA ILE A 189 11.95 -14.49 2.55
C ILE A 189 13.19 -13.70 2.10
N GLN A 190 13.72 -12.79 2.93
CA GLN A 190 14.94 -12.04 2.63
C GLN A 190 16.15 -12.97 2.43
N GLU A 191 16.32 -13.99 3.28
CA GLU A 191 17.41 -14.97 3.17
C GLU A 191 17.41 -15.76 1.85
N ASN A 192 16.26 -15.91 1.18
CA ASN A 192 16.10 -16.75 -0.02
C ASN A 192 15.42 -15.98 -1.17
N ILE A 193 15.60 -14.66 -1.23
CA ILE A 193 14.83 -13.80 -2.13
C ILE A 193 15.08 -14.09 -3.61
N HIS A 194 16.27 -14.60 -3.95
CA HIS A 194 16.65 -14.99 -5.30
C HIS A 194 15.82 -16.18 -5.84
N ASP A 195 15.30 -17.03 -4.95
CA ASP A 195 14.43 -18.15 -5.31
C ASP A 195 12.95 -17.74 -5.38
N ALA A 196 12.62 -16.47 -5.16
CA ALA A 196 11.25 -15.98 -5.15
C ALA A 196 10.73 -15.71 -6.56
N PRO A 197 9.65 -16.37 -6.99
CA PRO A 197 9.04 -16.05 -8.26
C PRO A 197 8.40 -14.66 -8.18
N PHE A 198 8.48 -13.92 -9.29
CA PHE A 198 7.95 -12.57 -9.46
C PHE A 198 6.59 -12.33 -8.79
N ARG A 199 5.62 -13.21 -9.07
CA ARG A 199 4.26 -13.10 -8.54
C ARG A 199 4.19 -13.17 -7.02
N GLN A 200 5.06 -13.96 -6.37
CA GLN A 200 5.08 -14.06 -4.92
C GLN A 200 5.58 -12.78 -4.27
N LEU A 201 6.57 -12.11 -4.85
CA LEU A 201 7.09 -10.84 -4.33
C LEU A 201 6.02 -9.73 -4.38
N ILE A 202 5.28 -9.64 -5.50
CA ILE A 202 4.15 -8.71 -5.61
C ILE A 202 3.07 -9.01 -4.55
N LEU A 203 2.68 -10.29 -4.40
CA LEU A 203 1.69 -10.69 -3.38
C LEU A 203 2.15 -10.41 -1.95
N ILE A 204 3.46 -10.47 -1.67
CA ILE A 204 4.00 -10.07 -0.37
C ILE A 204 3.82 -8.57 -0.16
N LEU A 205 4.22 -7.73 -1.13
CA LEU A 205 4.07 -6.27 -1.02
C LEU A 205 2.60 -5.85 -0.88
N GLU A 206 1.70 -6.43 -1.68
CA GLU A 206 0.26 -6.21 -1.55
C GLU A 206 -0.27 -6.69 -0.19
N GLY A 207 0.21 -7.85 0.28
CA GLY A 207 -0.08 -8.40 1.59
C GLY A 207 0.34 -7.45 2.72
N CYS A 208 1.52 -6.85 2.62
CA CYS A 208 2.00 -5.84 3.56
C CYS A 208 1.07 -4.62 3.61
N HIS A 209 0.58 -4.15 2.46
CA HIS A 209 -0.38 -3.05 2.40
C HIS A 209 -1.69 -3.44 3.09
N SER A 210 -2.25 -4.60 2.75
CA SER A 210 -3.52 -5.08 3.30
C SER A 210 -3.51 -5.24 4.83
N LEU A 211 -2.39 -5.72 5.38
CA LEU A 211 -2.21 -5.92 6.82
C LEU A 211 -1.66 -4.68 7.55
N GLN A 212 -1.42 -3.58 6.82
CA GLN A 212 -0.72 -2.39 7.32
C GLN A 212 0.66 -2.71 7.94
N TYR A 213 1.30 -3.80 7.49
CA TYR A 213 2.59 -4.25 7.98
C TYR A 213 3.72 -3.46 7.30
N ARG A 214 4.43 -2.66 8.10
CA ARG A 214 5.52 -1.79 7.63
C ARG A 214 6.86 -2.39 8.00
N ASN A 215 7.56 -2.96 7.03
CA ASN A 215 8.90 -3.50 7.20
C ASN A 215 9.84 -2.95 6.12
N VAL A 216 10.60 -1.92 6.48
CA VAL A 216 11.53 -1.23 5.58
C VAL A 216 12.61 -2.16 5.07
N ASN A 217 13.10 -3.10 5.90
CA ASN A 217 14.16 -4.03 5.52
C ASN A 217 13.67 -5.00 4.44
N LEU A 218 12.45 -5.54 4.59
CA LEU A 218 11.84 -6.37 3.57
C LEU A 218 11.64 -5.60 2.26
N PHE A 219 11.12 -4.37 2.33
CA PHE A 219 10.86 -3.57 1.13
C PHE A 219 12.15 -3.20 0.40
N SER A 220 13.20 -2.86 1.15
CA SER A 220 14.53 -2.59 0.59
C SER A 220 15.11 -3.84 -0.06
N ALA A 221 15.08 -4.99 0.62
CA ALA A 221 15.55 -6.25 0.04
C ALA A 221 14.82 -6.62 -1.27
N VAL A 222 13.49 -6.44 -1.33
CA VAL A 222 12.73 -6.66 -2.57
C VAL A 222 13.11 -5.65 -3.63
N ALA A 223 13.26 -4.37 -3.28
CA ALA A 223 13.65 -3.33 -4.23
C ALA A 223 15.06 -3.58 -4.80
N ASP A 224 16.02 -3.94 -3.95
CA ASP A 224 17.40 -4.23 -4.33
C ASP A 224 17.49 -5.47 -5.23
N TYR A 225 16.75 -6.53 -4.89
CA TYR A 225 16.67 -7.72 -5.73
C TYR A 225 16.03 -7.41 -7.09
N VAL A 226 14.89 -6.73 -7.12
CA VAL A 226 14.21 -6.34 -8.37
C VAL A 226 15.10 -5.43 -9.22
N ASN A 227 15.86 -4.54 -8.60
CA ASN A 227 16.84 -3.70 -9.29
C ASN A 227 17.99 -4.53 -9.87
N SER A 228 18.49 -5.55 -9.15
CA SER A 228 19.57 -6.43 -9.64
C SER A 228 19.20 -7.21 -10.91
N ILE A 229 17.91 -7.52 -11.09
CA ILE A 229 17.39 -8.23 -12.27
C ILE A 229 16.64 -7.32 -13.25
N VAL A 230 16.73 -6.00 -13.11
CA VAL A 230 15.92 -5.02 -13.87
C VAL A 230 16.11 -5.11 -15.39
N CYS A 231 17.27 -5.58 -15.85
CA CYS A 231 17.56 -5.81 -17.27
C CYS A 231 16.80 -7.02 -17.84
N LEU A 232 16.43 -7.98 -16.98
CA LEU A 232 15.67 -9.18 -17.35
C LEU A 232 14.15 -8.96 -17.26
N LEU A 233 13.72 -7.91 -16.57
CA LEU A 233 12.31 -7.59 -16.38
C LEU A 233 11.75 -6.78 -17.55
N ASP A 234 10.55 -7.15 -17.98
CA ASP A 234 9.79 -6.32 -18.90
C ASP A 234 9.30 -5.03 -18.22
N LYS A 235 8.95 -4.01 -19.02
CA LYS A 235 8.52 -2.70 -18.50
C LYS A 235 7.24 -2.79 -17.67
N ARG A 236 6.34 -3.74 -17.96
CA ARG A 236 5.09 -3.95 -17.21
C ARG A 236 5.36 -4.55 -15.83
N GLN A 237 6.29 -5.47 -15.73
CA GLN A 237 6.75 -6.07 -14.48
C GLN A 237 7.35 -5.01 -13.56
N ILE A 238 8.19 -4.11 -14.08
CA ILE A 238 8.74 -2.99 -13.31
C ILE A 238 7.60 -2.08 -12.81
N MET A 239 6.63 -1.74 -13.67
CA MET A 239 5.47 -0.93 -13.27
C MET A 239 4.63 -1.57 -12.16
N LEU A 240 4.48 -2.90 -12.15
CA LEU A 240 3.76 -3.61 -11.08
C LEU A 240 4.48 -3.45 -9.73
N PHE A 241 5.80 -3.60 -9.70
CA PHE A 241 6.58 -3.36 -8.49
C PHE A 241 6.50 -1.91 -8.04
N LEU A 242 6.68 -0.95 -8.95
CA LEU A 242 6.57 0.47 -8.65
C LEU A 242 5.18 0.84 -8.09
N SER A 243 4.12 0.25 -8.63
CA SER A 243 2.77 0.40 -8.10
C SER A 243 2.63 -0.19 -6.70
N ALA A 244 3.21 -1.36 -6.43
CA ALA A 244 3.16 -1.99 -5.11
C ALA A 244 3.98 -1.21 -4.05
N PHE A 245 5.12 -0.64 -4.43
CA PHE A 245 5.88 0.23 -3.53
C PHE A 245 5.17 1.55 -3.26
N GLU A 246 4.50 2.13 -4.26
CA GLU A 246 3.70 3.34 -4.09
C GLU A 246 2.56 3.14 -3.08
N THR A 247 1.83 2.02 -3.12
CA THR A 247 0.75 1.75 -2.15
C THR A 247 1.28 1.57 -0.72
N LEU A 248 2.54 1.16 -0.56
CA LEU A 248 3.24 1.08 0.71
C LEU A 248 3.84 2.43 1.16
N GLY A 249 3.85 3.43 0.28
CA GLY A 249 4.55 4.70 0.49
C GLY A 249 6.06 4.55 0.57
N PHE A 250 6.63 3.46 0.03
CA PHE A 250 8.06 3.20 -0.03
C PHE A 250 8.62 3.69 -1.37
N GLN A 251 9.78 4.35 -1.36
CA GLN A 251 10.39 4.93 -2.56
C GLN A 251 11.63 4.12 -2.97
N PRO A 252 11.54 3.24 -3.98
CA PRO A 252 12.69 2.47 -4.47
C PRO A 252 13.53 3.32 -5.44
N THR A 253 14.40 4.18 -4.90
CA THR A 253 15.14 5.24 -5.62
C THR A 253 15.88 4.76 -6.87
N GLU A 254 16.62 3.65 -6.79
CA GLU A 254 17.42 3.13 -7.92
C GLU A 254 16.52 2.55 -9.02
N LEU A 255 15.52 1.74 -8.65
CA LEU A 255 14.56 1.17 -9.59
C LEU A 255 13.74 2.26 -10.30
N MET A 256 13.37 3.33 -9.60
CA MET A 256 12.71 4.49 -10.20
C MET A 256 13.65 5.23 -11.17
N GLY A 257 14.93 5.37 -10.84
CA GLY A 257 15.91 5.97 -11.75
C GLY A 257 16.01 5.22 -13.07
N VAL A 258 16.25 3.90 -12.99
CA VAL A 258 16.36 3.03 -14.17
C VAL A 258 15.06 3.03 -14.99
N PHE A 259 13.90 3.02 -14.34
CA PHE A 259 12.63 3.06 -15.08
C PHE A 259 12.38 4.42 -15.75
N ALA A 260 12.81 5.53 -15.13
CA ALA A 260 12.71 6.84 -15.74
C ALA A 260 13.55 6.93 -17.02
N GLU A 261 14.77 6.39 -17.00
CA GLU A 261 15.64 6.27 -18.20
C GLU A 261 14.98 5.44 -19.29
N LYS A 262 14.43 4.26 -18.95
CA LYS A 262 13.70 3.43 -19.94
C LYS A 262 12.49 4.14 -20.57
N VAL A 263 11.83 5.02 -19.82
CA VAL A 263 10.69 5.82 -20.33
C VAL A 263 11.17 6.98 -21.21
N THR A 264 12.28 7.64 -20.86
CA THR A 264 12.85 8.72 -21.69
C THR A 264 13.43 8.19 -23.00
N GLU A 265 14.04 7.01 -22.99
CA GLU A 265 14.58 6.34 -24.19
C GLU A 265 13.48 5.86 -25.14
N ASP A 266 12.45 5.20 -24.62
CA ASP A 266 11.33 4.69 -25.41
C ASP A 266 10.02 4.80 -24.63
N SER A 267 9.12 5.68 -25.07
CA SER A 267 7.81 5.91 -24.46
C SER A 267 6.65 5.26 -25.21
N GLU A 268 6.90 4.54 -26.31
CA GLU A 268 5.85 3.98 -27.18
C GLU A 268 5.06 2.87 -26.49
N PHE A 269 5.67 2.20 -25.51
CA PHE A 269 5.03 1.13 -24.75
C PHE A 269 3.95 1.62 -23.76
N LEU A 270 3.88 2.93 -23.48
CA LEU A 270 2.96 3.50 -22.50
C LEU A 270 1.57 3.69 -23.10
N ASP A 271 0.68 2.72 -22.87
CA ASP A 271 -0.75 2.95 -23.02
C ASP A 271 -1.28 3.95 -21.96
N LEU A 272 -2.50 4.45 -22.14
CA LEU A 272 -3.10 5.43 -21.23
C LEU A 272 -3.11 4.96 -19.77
N LYS A 273 -3.36 3.67 -19.52
CA LYS A 273 -3.38 3.10 -18.17
C LYS A 273 -1.99 3.10 -17.53
N SER A 274 -0.98 2.73 -18.30
CA SER A 274 0.43 2.72 -17.89
C SER A 274 0.93 4.14 -17.63
N LEU A 275 0.62 5.09 -18.52
CA LEU A 275 0.94 6.51 -18.35
C LEU A 275 0.37 7.07 -17.03
N LEU A 276 -0.91 6.82 -16.75
CA LEU A 276 -1.56 7.27 -15.52
C LEU A 276 -0.95 6.62 -14.27
N LEU A 277 -0.52 5.36 -14.36
CA LEU A 277 0.20 4.68 -13.29
C LEU A 277 1.56 5.35 -13.03
N VAL A 278 2.35 5.61 -14.08
CA VAL A 278 3.66 6.28 -13.96
C VAL A 278 3.50 7.66 -13.35
N LEU A 279 2.58 8.48 -13.88
CA LEU A 279 2.26 9.80 -13.32
C LEU A 279 1.88 9.73 -11.84
N ARG A 280 1.03 8.76 -11.46
CA ARG A 280 0.62 8.54 -10.07
C ARG A 280 1.80 8.17 -9.17
N VAL A 281 2.64 7.23 -9.60
CA VAL A 281 3.77 6.74 -8.80
C VAL A 281 4.78 7.85 -8.55
N TYR A 282 5.24 8.52 -9.60
CA TYR A 282 6.28 9.54 -9.50
C TYR A 282 5.80 10.77 -8.75
N SER A 283 4.54 11.19 -8.96
CA SER A 283 3.96 12.30 -8.21
C SER A 283 3.80 11.98 -6.73
N ARG A 284 3.26 10.81 -6.36
CA ARG A 284 2.99 10.46 -4.96
C ARG A 284 4.25 10.21 -4.15
N LEU A 285 5.22 9.50 -4.71
CA LEU A 285 6.51 9.26 -4.07
C LEU A 285 7.47 10.46 -4.21
N ASN A 286 7.08 11.49 -4.97
CA ASN A 286 7.88 12.70 -5.19
C ASN A 286 9.31 12.37 -5.63
N TYR A 287 9.46 11.44 -6.57
CA TYR A 287 10.77 11.10 -7.12
C TYR A 287 11.13 12.03 -8.27
N VAL A 288 12.35 12.57 -8.25
CA VAL A 288 12.89 13.44 -9.30
C VAL A 288 14.08 12.72 -9.94
N PRO A 289 14.00 12.31 -11.21
CA PRO A 289 15.12 11.66 -11.91
C PRO A 289 16.38 12.53 -11.93
N LYS A 290 17.52 11.96 -11.54
CA LYS A 290 18.80 12.68 -11.49
C LYS A 290 19.22 13.09 -12.91
N GLY A 291 19.53 14.37 -13.13
CA GLY A 291 20.05 14.89 -14.40
C GLY A 291 19.07 14.94 -15.58
N GLN A 292 17.93 14.24 -15.54
CA GLN A 292 17.01 14.10 -16.69
C GLN A 292 15.54 14.45 -16.38
N HIS A 293 15.24 15.01 -15.21
CA HIS A 293 13.86 15.29 -14.80
C HIS A 293 13.04 16.12 -15.79
N HIS A 294 13.62 17.14 -16.44
CA HIS A 294 12.93 17.93 -17.45
C HIS A 294 12.51 17.08 -18.66
N LEU A 295 13.45 16.30 -19.21
CA LEU A 295 13.19 15.39 -20.34
C LEU A 295 12.13 14.35 -19.96
N PHE A 296 12.22 13.76 -18.77
CA PHE A 296 11.24 12.79 -18.30
C PHE A 296 9.82 13.39 -18.21
N TYR A 297 9.67 14.58 -17.62
CA TYR A 297 8.36 15.23 -17.54
C TYR A 297 7.81 15.63 -18.91
N GLU A 298 8.68 16.10 -19.81
CA GLU A 298 8.32 16.41 -21.19
C GLU A 298 7.85 15.16 -21.95
N THR A 299 8.54 14.03 -21.80
CA THR A 299 8.12 12.74 -22.38
C THR A 299 6.74 12.32 -21.89
N LEU A 300 6.49 12.40 -20.58
CA LEU A 300 5.16 12.08 -20.01
C LEU A 300 4.08 13.05 -20.50
N HIS A 301 4.39 14.34 -20.63
CA HIS A 301 3.49 15.35 -21.18
C HIS A 301 3.15 15.06 -22.65
N ASN A 302 4.15 14.70 -23.46
CA ASN A 302 3.96 14.34 -24.86
C ASN A 302 3.12 13.07 -25.02
N CYS A 303 3.31 12.07 -24.16
CA CYS A 303 2.44 10.89 -24.11
C CYS A 303 1.00 11.29 -23.75
N LEU A 304 0.80 12.15 -22.76
CA LEU A 304 -0.54 12.64 -22.39
C LEU A 304 -1.22 13.35 -23.56
N ASN A 305 -0.47 14.17 -24.31
CA ASN A 305 -0.97 14.89 -25.48
C ASN A 305 -1.54 13.94 -26.56
N LYS A 306 -0.96 12.74 -26.74
CA LYS A 306 -1.46 11.72 -27.68
C LYS A 306 -2.86 11.20 -27.31
N TYR A 307 -3.23 11.24 -26.04
CA TYR A 307 -4.49 10.68 -25.51
C TYR A 307 -5.57 11.73 -25.21
N LEU A 308 -5.31 13.02 -25.41
CA LEU A 308 -6.22 14.10 -25.00
C LEU A 308 -7.64 14.00 -25.58
N LEU A 309 -7.80 13.47 -26.79
CA LEU A 309 -9.12 13.31 -27.41
C LEU A 309 -9.92 12.11 -26.88
N GLN A 310 -9.25 11.11 -26.31
CA GLN A 310 -9.85 9.84 -25.87
C GLN A 310 -9.95 9.73 -24.34
N ILE A 311 -9.18 10.53 -23.62
CA ILE A 311 -9.12 10.50 -22.16
C ILE A 311 -10.42 11.06 -21.56
N SER A 312 -10.97 10.35 -20.56
CA SER A 312 -12.10 10.86 -19.80
C SER A 312 -11.68 12.06 -18.94
N ILE A 313 -12.62 12.95 -18.63
CA ILE A 313 -12.28 14.15 -17.85
C ILE A 313 -11.74 13.83 -16.45
N THR A 314 -12.18 12.71 -15.88
CA THR A 314 -11.72 12.24 -14.56
C THR A 314 -10.27 11.73 -14.62
N GLU A 315 -9.89 11.01 -15.67
CA GLU A 315 -8.49 10.58 -15.84
C GLU A 315 -7.58 11.76 -16.23
N LEU A 316 -8.09 12.71 -17.04
CA LEU A 316 -7.40 13.96 -17.36
C LEU A 316 -7.08 14.76 -16.09
N LEU A 317 -8.07 14.93 -15.21
CA LEU A 317 -7.87 15.58 -13.91
C LEU A 317 -6.77 14.91 -13.09
N LYS A 318 -6.73 13.57 -13.03
CA LYS A 318 -5.69 12.83 -12.29
C LYS A 318 -4.31 13.02 -12.91
N ALA A 319 -4.21 13.01 -14.24
CA ALA A 319 -2.96 13.22 -14.97
C ALA A 319 -2.42 14.63 -14.73
N VAL A 320 -3.25 15.66 -14.95
CA VAL A 320 -2.90 17.07 -14.72
C VAL A 320 -2.52 17.29 -13.26
N TYR A 321 -3.30 16.79 -12.31
CA TYR A 321 -3.00 16.87 -10.89
C TYR A 321 -1.63 16.25 -10.53
N SER A 322 -1.30 15.11 -11.13
CA SER A 322 -0.01 14.42 -10.90
C SER A 322 1.17 15.24 -11.45
N LEU A 323 1.03 15.81 -12.65
CA LEU A 323 2.04 16.71 -13.24
C LEU A 323 2.21 17.98 -12.41
N CYS A 324 1.11 18.58 -11.95
CA CYS A 324 1.13 19.72 -11.04
C CYS A 324 1.89 19.40 -9.74
N ILE A 325 1.68 18.23 -9.13
CA ILE A 325 2.47 17.80 -7.96
C ILE A 325 3.97 17.77 -8.29
N LEU A 326 4.35 17.22 -9.45
CA LEU A 326 5.73 17.15 -9.93
C LEU A 326 6.33 18.54 -10.25
N GLY A 327 5.50 19.58 -10.31
CA GLY A 327 5.92 20.95 -10.64
C GLY A 327 5.96 21.23 -12.14
N TYR A 328 5.21 20.46 -12.93
CA TYR A 328 5.07 20.64 -14.36
C TYR A 328 3.63 21.08 -14.70
N LEU A 329 3.47 22.16 -15.46
CA LEU A 329 2.18 22.70 -15.89
C LEU A 329 1.86 22.28 -17.34
N PRO A 330 0.97 21.30 -17.57
CA PRO A 330 0.65 20.82 -18.92
C PRO A 330 -0.41 21.72 -19.58
N HIS A 331 -0.01 22.83 -20.19
CA HIS A 331 -0.93 23.86 -20.72
C HIS A 331 -2.06 23.31 -21.61
N ARG A 332 -1.75 22.47 -22.61
CA ARG A 332 -2.79 21.89 -23.49
C ARG A 332 -3.85 21.06 -22.73
N ALA A 333 -3.40 20.28 -21.74
CA ALA A 333 -4.28 19.46 -20.91
C ALA A 333 -5.09 20.32 -19.94
N LEU A 334 -4.50 21.40 -19.43
CA LEU A 334 -5.18 22.40 -18.59
C LEU A 334 -6.28 23.12 -19.37
N ASP A 335 -5.99 23.58 -20.59
CA ASP A 335 -6.97 24.28 -21.43
C ASP A 335 -8.19 23.42 -21.71
N GLN A 336 -8.00 22.11 -21.93
CA GLN A 336 -9.09 21.16 -22.08
C GLN A 336 -9.85 20.94 -20.76
N LEU A 337 -9.14 20.75 -19.64
CA LEU A 337 -9.73 20.51 -18.32
C LEU A 337 -10.58 21.70 -17.83
N LEU A 338 -10.22 22.92 -18.22
CA LEU A 338 -10.87 24.17 -17.79
C LEU A 338 -12.04 24.61 -18.66
N LYS A 339 -12.39 23.84 -19.71
CA LYS A 339 -13.59 24.10 -20.49
C LYS A 339 -14.84 23.99 -19.61
N LYS A 340 -15.84 24.85 -19.85
CA LYS A 340 -17.04 24.95 -19.02
C LYS A 340 -17.76 23.60 -18.86
N ASP A 341 -17.90 22.85 -19.95
CA ASP A 341 -18.57 21.55 -19.98
C ASP A 341 -17.84 20.49 -19.11
N SER A 342 -16.51 20.58 -19.05
CA SER A 342 -15.68 19.68 -18.23
C SER A 342 -15.86 19.90 -16.73
N PHE A 343 -16.15 21.13 -16.29
CA PHE A 343 -16.41 21.42 -14.88
C PHE A 343 -17.75 20.85 -14.41
N GLU A 344 -18.77 20.94 -15.25
CA GLU A 344 -20.10 20.42 -14.94
C GLU A 344 -20.08 18.88 -14.84
N GLU A 345 -19.36 18.20 -15.74
CA GLU A 345 -19.15 16.75 -15.70
C GLU A 345 -18.39 16.29 -14.44
N LEU A 346 -17.38 17.04 -13.99
CA LEU A 346 -16.59 16.70 -12.81
C LEU A 346 -17.34 16.87 -11.48
N LEU A 347 -18.36 17.71 -11.44
CA LEU A 347 -19.06 18.13 -10.21
C LEU A 347 -20.50 17.60 -10.08
N LEU A 348 -20.89 16.65 -10.94
CA LEU A 348 -22.19 15.98 -10.91
C LEU A 348 -22.59 15.54 -9.49
N SER A 349 -23.83 15.86 -9.11
CA SER A 349 -24.39 15.50 -7.79
C SER A 349 -24.59 13.99 -7.67
N GLY A 350 -24.06 13.39 -6.59
CA GLY A 350 -24.22 11.96 -6.28
C GLY A 350 -22.97 11.09 -6.46
N ASP A 351 -21.85 11.66 -6.92
CA ASP A 351 -20.57 10.94 -7.03
C ASP A 351 -19.86 10.79 -5.67
N LEU A 352 -19.63 9.55 -5.23
CA LEU A 352 -18.88 9.20 -4.01
C LEU A 352 -17.44 9.75 -4.01
N TYR A 353 -16.89 10.10 -5.18
CA TYR A 353 -15.53 10.64 -5.33
C TYR A 353 -15.48 12.16 -5.53
N LYS A 354 -16.61 12.85 -5.43
CA LYS A 354 -16.73 14.30 -5.68
C LYS A 354 -15.74 15.12 -4.85
N GLU A 355 -15.68 14.92 -3.54
CA GLU A 355 -14.77 15.67 -2.66
C GLU A 355 -13.29 15.52 -3.07
N LYS A 356 -12.91 14.31 -3.50
CA LYS A 356 -11.55 14.03 -3.97
C LYS A 356 -11.25 14.75 -5.28
N LYS A 357 -12.21 14.78 -6.21
CA LYS A 357 -12.10 15.52 -7.48
C LYS A 357 -12.01 17.03 -7.23
N GLU A 358 -12.84 17.58 -6.34
CA GLU A 358 -12.80 18.98 -5.94
C GLU A 358 -11.47 19.37 -5.31
N MET A 359 -10.91 18.50 -4.44
CA MET A 359 -9.58 18.71 -3.87
C MET A 359 -8.49 18.73 -4.95
N MET A 360 -8.54 17.80 -5.91
CA MET A 360 -7.59 17.78 -7.03
C MET A 360 -7.71 19.04 -7.88
N LEU A 361 -8.93 19.45 -8.27
CA LEU A 361 -9.18 20.67 -9.04
C LEU A 361 -8.67 21.92 -8.32
N ARG A 362 -8.92 22.01 -7.01
CA ARG A 362 -8.39 23.12 -6.19
C ARG A 362 -6.86 23.14 -6.22
N CYS A 363 -6.21 21.98 -6.04
CA CYS A 363 -4.76 21.89 -6.14
C CYS A 363 -4.23 22.30 -7.52
N VAL A 364 -4.89 21.87 -8.61
CA VAL A 364 -4.52 22.25 -9.98
C VAL A 364 -4.58 23.77 -10.15
N ARG A 365 -5.68 24.41 -9.74
CA ARG A 365 -5.82 25.89 -9.80
C ARG A 365 -4.73 26.60 -9.01
N ILE A 366 -4.42 26.13 -7.79
CA ILE A 366 -3.33 26.69 -6.98
C ILE A 366 -1.99 26.56 -7.70
N CYS A 367 -1.71 25.42 -8.35
CA CYS A 367 -0.48 25.24 -9.13
C CYS A 367 -0.45 26.17 -10.34
N MET A 368 -1.56 26.39 -11.03
CA MET A 368 -1.59 27.35 -12.14
C MET A 368 -1.24 28.77 -11.68
N GLU A 369 -1.68 29.18 -10.50
CA GLU A 369 -1.37 30.49 -9.95
C GLU A 369 0.08 30.58 -9.46
N LEU A 370 0.50 29.67 -8.57
CA LEU A 370 1.80 29.73 -7.90
C LEU A 370 2.95 29.19 -8.76
N ASP A 371 2.68 28.25 -9.67
CA ASP A 371 3.67 27.70 -10.60
C ASP A 371 3.75 28.42 -11.94
N SER A 372 2.92 29.45 -12.18
CA SER A 372 3.05 30.30 -13.37
C SER A 372 4.38 31.08 -13.37
N PRO A 373 5.06 31.19 -14.52
CA PRO A 373 6.19 32.10 -14.70
C PRO A 373 5.86 33.56 -14.40
N SER A 374 4.58 33.96 -14.53
CA SER A 374 4.09 35.31 -14.28
C SER A 374 3.73 35.58 -12.82
N PHE A 375 3.89 34.59 -11.93
CA PHE A 375 3.55 34.76 -10.52
C PHE A 375 4.47 35.80 -9.87
N MET A 376 3.87 36.91 -9.44
CA MET A 376 4.53 37.90 -8.59
C MET A 376 4.17 37.63 -7.13
N LYS A 377 5.17 37.57 -6.26
CA LYS A 377 4.97 37.42 -4.82
C LYS A 377 4.04 38.53 -4.33
N PRO A 378 2.88 38.21 -3.73
CA PRO A 378 1.99 39.25 -3.24
C PRO A 378 2.69 40.08 -2.15
N ALA A 379 2.50 41.39 -2.19
CA ALA A 379 2.76 42.24 -1.04
C ALA A 379 1.92 41.70 0.13
N PHE A 380 2.54 41.63 1.31
CA PHE A 380 2.02 40.95 2.50
C PHE A 380 0.49 41.09 2.66
N VAL A 381 -0.23 39.97 2.63
CA VAL A 381 -1.65 39.92 3.02
C VAL A 381 -1.70 39.24 4.38
N PRO A 382 -1.98 39.97 5.48
CA PRO A 382 -2.22 39.34 6.77
C PRO A 382 -3.45 38.45 6.62
N THR A 383 -3.28 37.17 6.90
CA THR A 383 -4.41 36.22 6.93
C THR A 383 -4.95 36.21 8.36
N GLU A 384 -6.27 36.18 8.50
CA GLU A 384 -6.97 36.28 9.79
C GLU A 384 -6.43 35.27 10.82
N ASN A 385 -6.05 35.79 11.99
CA ASN A 385 -5.68 34.99 13.15
C ASN A 385 -6.96 34.41 13.75
N PHE A 386 -7.16 33.10 13.62
CA PHE A 386 -8.13 32.38 14.44
C PHE A 386 -7.42 31.68 15.60
N SER A 387 -7.73 32.14 16.81
CA SER A 387 -7.68 31.36 18.05
C SER A 387 -8.99 30.55 18.12
N SER A 388 -9.01 29.24 18.36
CA SER A 388 -8.78 28.70 19.69
C SER A 388 -8.88 27.17 19.64
N LEU A 389 -7.74 26.49 19.72
CA LEU A 389 -7.51 25.18 20.35
C LEU A 389 -6.14 24.71 19.92
N VAL A 390 -5.16 24.80 20.83
CA VAL A 390 -3.86 24.17 20.61
C VAL A 390 -4.13 22.67 20.44
N SER A 391 -3.91 22.16 19.22
CA SER A 391 -3.83 20.72 19.00
C SER A 391 -2.88 20.17 20.06
N VAL A 392 -3.33 19.18 20.84
CA VAL A 392 -2.54 18.56 21.93
C VAL A 392 -1.12 18.21 21.44
N HIS A 393 -1.02 17.83 20.17
CA HIS A 393 0.20 17.47 19.45
C HIS A 393 1.21 18.61 19.24
N LEU A 394 0.84 19.88 19.45
CA LEU A 394 1.71 21.04 19.27
C LEU A 394 2.10 21.73 20.59
N ARG A 395 1.58 21.28 21.74
CA ARG A 395 1.85 21.91 23.05
C ARG A 395 3.34 21.92 23.39
N LYS A 396 4.00 20.78 23.28
CA LYS A 396 5.44 20.65 23.52
C LYS A 396 6.28 21.56 22.62
N ALA A 397 5.90 21.69 21.34
CA ALA A 397 6.60 22.58 20.42
C ALA A 397 6.43 24.04 20.82
N ARG A 398 5.22 24.42 21.27
CA ARG A 398 4.94 25.77 21.78
C ARG A 398 5.74 26.06 23.05
N GLU A 399 5.75 25.15 24.01
CA GLU A 399 6.52 25.27 25.27
C GLU A 399 8.02 25.41 24.97
N ALA A 400 8.59 24.53 24.14
CA ALA A 400 9.99 24.61 23.77
C ALA A 400 10.33 25.90 22.97
N LEU A 401 9.43 26.43 22.16
CA LEU A 401 9.60 27.73 21.50
C LEU A 401 9.57 28.88 22.51
N LEU A 402 8.72 28.81 23.53
CA LEU A 402 8.66 29.83 24.59
C LEU A 402 9.92 29.81 25.45
N ASP A 403 10.38 28.63 25.84
CA ASP A 403 11.63 28.46 26.59
C ASP A 403 12.84 28.99 25.80
N LEU A 404 12.83 28.81 24.47
CA LEU A 404 13.91 29.25 23.59
C LEU A 404 13.89 30.77 23.30
N LEU A 405 12.70 31.33 23.05
CA LEU A 405 12.54 32.69 22.53
C LEU A 405 12.14 33.71 23.61
N GLY A 406 11.68 33.25 24.77
CA GLY A 406 11.36 34.06 25.95
C GLY A 406 10.02 34.81 25.90
N ASP A 407 9.36 34.91 24.73
CA ASP A 407 8.10 35.65 24.56
C ASP A 407 7.21 35.01 23.48
N GLU A 408 5.89 35.01 23.70
CA GLU A 408 4.86 34.59 22.73
C GLU A 408 4.83 35.49 21.49
N ASN A 409 5.29 36.75 21.58
CA ASN A 409 5.33 37.68 20.45
C ASN A 409 6.41 37.33 19.39
N MET A 410 7.27 36.36 19.68
CA MET A 410 8.37 35.94 18.80
C MET A 410 7.96 34.90 17.75
N PHE A 411 6.76 34.32 17.87
CA PHE A 411 6.25 33.35 16.90
C PHE A 411 4.72 33.44 16.77
N ARG A 412 4.19 33.16 15.58
CA ARG A 412 2.75 32.96 15.37
C ARG A 412 2.45 31.49 15.31
N GLN A 413 1.37 31.08 15.94
CA GLN A 413 0.89 29.70 15.90
C GLN A 413 -0.34 29.58 14.99
N ASN A 414 -0.50 28.42 14.35
CA ASN A 414 -1.71 28.07 13.61
C ASN A 414 -2.04 29.07 12.47
N VAL A 415 -1.01 29.47 11.71
CA VAL A 415 -1.14 30.48 10.66
C VAL A 415 -1.83 29.86 9.46
N GLN A 416 -3.05 30.32 9.19
CA GLN A 416 -3.72 30.06 7.93
C GLN A 416 -3.18 31.00 6.87
N LEU A 417 -3.04 30.53 5.65
CA LEU A 417 -2.57 31.31 4.51
C LEU A 417 -3.60 31.26 3.39
N PRO A 418 -3.45 32.11 2.35
CA PRO A 418 -4.18 31.94 1.10
C PRO A 418 -4.09 30.49 0.60
N TYR A 419 -5.02 30.09 -0.26
CA TYR A 419 -5.07 28.74 -0.82
C TYR A 419 -5.37 27.62 0.20
N LYS A 420 -5.84 27.99 1.39
CA LYS A 420 -6.08 27.06 2.53
C LYS A 420 -4.81 26.36 2.99
N TYR A 421 -3.64 26.97 2.74
CA TYR A 421 -2.43 26.51 3.38
C TYR A 421 -2.46 26.82 4.86
N HIS A 422 -1.73 26.00 5.61
CA HIS A 422 -1.67 26.04 7.06
C HIS A 422 -0.22 25.82 7.48
N ILE A 423 0.25 26.63 8.43
CA ILE A 423 1.57 26.55 9.05
C ILE A 423 1.36 26.40 10.55
N ASP A 424 2.08 25.47 11.17
CA ASP A 424 1.95 25.22 12.61
C ASP A 424 2.58 26.35 13.43
N PHE A 425 3.79 26.77 13.05
CA PHE A 425 4.46 27.94 13.62
C PHE A 425 5.18 28.78 12.56
N GLU A 426 4.98 30.09 12.59
CA GLU A 426 5.70 31.08 11.79
C GLU A 426 6.65 31.87 12.70
N ILE A 427 7.90 32.04 12.25
CA ILE A 427 8.93 32.81 12.96
C ILE A 427 9.56 33.82 11.99
N TRP A 428 9.71 35.07 12.43
CA TRP A 428 10.38 36.11 11.65
C TRP A 428 11.83 36.25 12.09
N MET A 429 12.73 36.30 11.11
CA MET A 429 14.17 36.41 11.31
C MET A 429 14.70 37.62 10.55
N ASP A 430 15.79 38.19 11.04
CA ASP A 430 16.59 39.15 10.28
C ASP A 430 17.13 38.53 8.97
N ALA A 431 17.61 39.39 8.07
CA ALA A 431 18.13 39.00 6.75
C ALA A 431 19.26 37.96 6.85
N ASP A 432 20.06 38.04 7.92
CA ASP A 432 21.22 37.18 8.20
C ASP A 432 20.86 35.88 8.92
N ARG A 433 19.60 35.68 9.33
CA ARG A 433 19.13 34.54 10.12
C ARG A 433 19.90 34.36 11.44
N LYS A 434 20.26 35.46 12.09
CA LYS A 434 20.96 35.52 13.38
C LYS A 434 20.03 35.91 14.53
N LYS A 435 19.02 36.73 14.27
CA LYS A 435 18.10 37.26 15.30
C LYS A 435 16.65 37.02 14.93
N VAL A 436 15.87 36.57 15.91
CA VAL A 436 14.41 36.46 15.82
C VAL A 436 13.81 37.85 16.05
N LEU A 437 12.84 38.22 15.24
CA LEU A 437 12.17 39.52 15.29
C LEU A 437 10.75 39.36 15.85
N PRO A 438 10.28 40.28 16.72
CA PRO A 438 8.89 40.29 17.17
C PRO A 438 7.92 40.50 15.99
N ILE A 439 6.79 39.81 16.04
CA ILE A 439 5.82 39.79 14.93
C ILE A 439 4.84 41.00 14.97
N THR A 440 5.06 41.93 15.90
CA THR A 440 4.29 43.17 16.10
C THR A 440 4.77 44.35 15.23
N ALA A 441 5.87 44.21 14.49
CA ALA A 441 6.39 45.29 13.65
C ALA A 441 5.51 45.49 12.39
N THR A 442 4.73 46.57 12.39
CA THR A 442 3.94 47.06 11.24
C THR A 442 4.80 47.59 10.09
N ASP A 443 6.11 47.74 10.28
CA ASP A 443 7.04 48.14 9.21
C ASP A 443 7.81 46.92 8.72
N ALA A 444 7.23 46.24 7.73
CA ALA A 444 7.92 45.24 6.92
C ALA A 444 8.94 45.94 6.01
N ASP A 445 10.00 46.47 6.62
CA ASP A 445 11.23 46.75 5.89
C ASP A 445 11.69 45.43 5.24
N THR A 446 12.08 45.55 3.98
CA THR A 446 12.09 44.50 2.95
C THR A 446 13.12 43.37 3.14
N SER A 447 13.62 43.17 4.37
CA SER A 447 14.75 42.28 4.68
C SER A 447 14.45 41.20 5.74
N VAL A 448 13.19 40.81 5.95
CA VAL A 448 12.81 39.74 6.90
C VAL A 448 12.75 38.36 6.23
N GLN A 449 13.45 37.38 6.80
CA GLN A 449 13.29 35.96 6.46
C GLN A 449 12.16 35.34 7.29
N ARG A 450 11.23 34.61 6.65
CA ARG A 450 10.10 33.95 7.35
C ARG A 450 10.33 32.46 7.41
N LEU A 451 10.36 31.88 8.59
CA LEU A 451 10.43 30.44 8.79
C LEU A 451 9.02 29.87 8.95
N ALA A 452 8.71 28.77 8.27
CA ALA A 452 7.46 28.04 8.41
C ALA A 452 7.73 26.64 8.94
N PHE A 453 7.36 26.37 10.19
CA PHE A 453 7.45 25.05 10.79
C PHE A 453 6.19 24.23 10.50
N LEU A 454 6.41 23.01 9.98
CA LEU A 454 5.36 22.03 9.73
C LEU A 454 5.64 20.74 10.50
N PHE A 455 4.83 20.45 11.51
CA PHE A 455 4.87 19.25 12.35
C PHE A 455 3.99 18.16 11.75
N LEU A 456 4.63 17.18 11.12
CA LEU A 456 3.95 16.26 10.20
C LEU A 456 3.93 14.83 10.73
N PRO A 457 2.85 14.06 10.44
CA PRO A 457 2.81 12.64 10.75
C PRO A 457 3.78 11.85 9.84
N LEU A 458 4.16 10.64 10.27
CA LEU A 458 5.00 9.71 9.49
C LEU A 458 4.44 9.44 8.08
N SER A 459 3.11 9.45 7.92
CA SER A 459 2.44 9.21 6.64
C SER A 459 2.68 10.30 5.59
N ALA A 460 3.20 11.47 5.99
CA ALA A 460 3.53 12.55 5.05
C ALA A 460 4.89 12.34 4.34
N PHE A 461 5.68 11.37 4.81
CA PHE A 461 7.00 11.04 4.29
C PHE A 461 7.01 9.67 3.61
N CYS A 462 7.99 9.43 2.74
CA CYS A 462 8.24 8.09 2.21
C CYS A 462 8.79 7.20 3.34
N LEU A 463 8.25 5.99 3.44
CA LEU A 463 8.51 5.06 4.53
C LEU A 463 10.01 4.79 4.67
N GLY A 464 10.52 4.90 5.91
CA GLY A 464 11.95 4.73 6.21
C GLY A 464 12.83 5.96 5.97
N THR A 465 12.25 7.07 5.50
CA THR A 465 13.01 8.30 5.16
C THR A 465 12.34 9.56 5.70
N THR A 466 13.02 10.71 5.58
CA THR A 466 12.43 12.05 5.76
C THR A 466 12.08 12.70 4.41
N HIS A 467 12.03 11.94 3.32
CA HIS A 467 11.68 12.45 2.00
C HIS A 467 10.17 12.73 1.94
N PRO A 468 9.72 13.96 1.65
CA PRO A 468 8.30 14.28 1.63
C PRO A 468 7.59 13.61 0.45
N GLN A 469 6.39 13.08 0.68
CA GLN A 469 5.51 12.62 -0.40
C GLN A 469 4.97 13.80 -1.22
N GLY A 470 4.41 13.52 -2.40
CA GLY A 470 4.00 14.50 -3.41
C GLY A 470 3.22 15.70 -2.90
N LYS A 471 2.15 15.46 -2.13
CA LYS A 471 1.33 16.55 -1.58
C LYS A 471 2.10 17.47 -0.64
N LEU A 472 2.96 16.89 0.20
CA LEU A 472 3.79 17.65 1.12
C LEU A 472 4.91 18.40 0.38
N ALA A 473 5.51 17.76 -0.62
CA ALA A 473 6.52 18.39 -1.47
C ALA A 473 5.95 19.58 -2.23
N MET A 474 4.75 19.45 -2.81
CA MET A 474 4.02 20.54 -3.45
C MET A 474 3.71 21.67 -2.46
N LYS A 475 3.19 21.36 -1.25
CA LYS A 475 2.97 22.37 -0.20
C LYS A 475 4.27 23.10 0.16
N LYS A 476 5.37 22.37 0.33
CA LYS A 476 6.70 22.95 0.59
C LYS A 476 7.13 23.89 -0.53
N ARG A 477 6.98 23.48 -1.81
CA ARG A 477 7.29 24.30 -2.98
C ARG A 477 6.48 25.59 -2.98
N HIS A 478 5.17 25.51 -2.77
CA HIS A 478 4.27 26.66 -2.80
C HIS A 478 4.52 27.64 -1.65
N LEU A 479 4.75 27.15 -0.43
CA LEU A 479 5.13 28.00 0.69
C LEU A 479 6.48 28.71 0.44
N SER A 480 7.42 28.04 -0.23
CA SER A 480 8.69 28.66 -0.62
C SER A 480 8.47 29.82 -1.58
N LYS A 481 7.55 29.69 -2.54
CA LYS A 481 7.16 30.78 -3.46
C LYS A 481 6.41 31.92 -2.78
N LEU A 482 5.66 31.64 -1.73
CA LEU A 482 5.06 32.65 -0.86
C LEU A 482 6.09 33.37 0.03
N GLY A 483 7.36 32.98 -0.03
CA GLY A 483 8.48 33.62 0.67
C GLY A 483 8.82 33.02 2.02
N TYR A 484 8.41 31.77 2.29
CA TYR A 484 8.76 31.05 3.52
C TYR A 484 9.94 30.10 3.32
N HIS A 485 10.85 30.08 4.28
CA HIS A 485 11.79 28.99 4.47
C HIS A 485 11.11 27.87 5.27
N VAL A 486 10.73 26.80 4.58
CA VAL A 486 9.92 25.71 5.18
C VAL A 486 10.79 24.69 5.91
N ILE A 487 10.51 24.50 7.19
CA ILE A 487 11.15 23.51 8.06
C ILE A 487 10.14 22.39 8.34
N LEU A 488 10.45 21.20 7.84
CA LEU A 488 9.65 20.00 8.08
C LEU A 488 10.14 19.30 9.36
N VAL A 489 9.23 19.03 10.29
CA VAL A 489 9.52 18.34 11.55
C VAL A 489 8.67 17.08 11.62
N LEU A 490 9.32 15.94 11.87
CA LEU A 490 8.61 14.69 12.10
C LEU A 490 8.02 14.70 13.51
N ASN A 491 6.70 14.84 13.62
CA ASN A 491 6.05 15.10 14.90
C ASN A 491 6.30 13.96 15.90
N LYS A 492 6.19 12.69 15.48
CA LYS A 492 6.44 11.54 16.37
C LYS A 492 7.81 11.62 17.05
N LYS A 493 8.87 11.82 16.27
CA LYS A 493 10.25 11.91 16.79
C LYS A 493 10.42 13.12 17.69
N PHE A 494 9.75 14.23 17.39
CA PHE A 494 9.78 15.43 18.23
C PHE A 494 9.08 15.22 19.58
N GLN A 495 7.93 14.54 19.61
CA GLN A 495 7.22 14.23 20.86
C GLN A 495 8.06 13.35 21.80
N GLU A 496 8.85 12.44 21.24
CA GLU A 496 9.72 11.51 21.98
C GLU A 496 10.98 12.17 22.60
N MET A 497 11.33 13.40 22.22
CA MET A 497 12.50 14.12 22.77
C MET A 497 12.30 14.51 24.25
N THR A 498 13.36 14.82 25.00
CA THR A 498 13.21 15.58 26.25
C THR A 498 12.85 17.05 25.95
N ASN A 499 12.52 17.85 26.97
CA ASN A 499 12.24 19.27 26.73
C ASN A 499 13.52 20.01 26.33
N GLU A 500 14.65 19.70 26.98
CA GLU A 500 15.97 20.25 26.67
C GLU A 500 16.40 19.90 25.24
N ASP A 501 16.22 18.63 24.83
CA ASP A 501 16.51 18.19 23.45
C ASP A 501 15.59 18.86 22.43
N ALA A 502 14.32 19.09 22.77
CA ALA A 502 13.37 19.77 21.89
C ALA A 502 13.76 21.24 21.67
N VAL A 503 14.14 21.95 22.74
CA VAL A 503 14.65 23.32 22.68
C VAL A 503 15.91 23.39 21.82
N GLU A 504 16.89 22.52 22.07
CA GLU A 504 18.14 22.47 21.30
C GLU A 504 17.90 22.08 19.83
N PHE A 505 16.96 21.17 19.56
CA PHE A 505 16.54 20.83 18.21
C PHE A 505 15.96 22.04 17.47
N LEU A 506 15.03 22.77 18.10
CA LEU A 506 14.42 23.96 17.52
C LEU A 506 15.44 25.06 17.32
N LYS A 507 16.33 25.30 18.30
CA LYS A 507 17.45 26.25 18.19
C LYS A 507 18.31 25.95 16.97
N ARG A 508 18.74 24.68 16.80
CA ARG A 508 19.49 24.28 15.60
C ARG A 508 18.70 24.54 14.33
N LYS A 509 17.40 24.22 14.29
CA LYS A 509 16.57 24.44 13.09
C LYS A 509 16.30 25.91 12.80
N ILE A 510 16.20 26.77 13.80
CA ILE A 510 15.96 28.21 13.64
C ILE A 510 17.25 28.89 13.15
N TYR A 511 18.39 28.60 13.77
CA TYR A 511 19.64 29.31 13.52
C TYR A 511 20.63 28.62 12.55
N SER A 512 20.36 27.41 12.05
CA SER A 512 21.21 26.80 11.02
C SER A 512 21.09 27.55 9.69
N GLY A 513 22.06 28.41 9.36
CA GLY A 513 22.19 29.05 8.05
C GLY A 513 22.37 28.04 6.90
N ASN A 514 21.95 28.44 5.70
CA ASN A 514 21.89 27.63 4.47
C ASN A 514 23.14 26.76 4.23
N VAL A 515 23.06 25.46 4.47
CA VAL A 515 23.88 24.49 3.74
C VAL A 515 23.09 24.12 2.48
N SER A 516 23.62 24.49 1.31
CA SER A 516 23.06 24.09 0.02
C SER A 516 22.92 22.56 -0.05
N PRO A 517 21.88 22.02 -0.71
CA PRO A 517 21.62 20.58 -0.74
C PRO A 517 22.59 19.77 -1.62
N PHE A 518 23.74 20.32 -2.00
CA PHE A 518 24.78 19.64 -2.78
C PHE A 518 26.09 19.55 -1.98
N SER A 519 26.06 18.84 -0.86
CA SER A 519 27.24 18.16 -0.28
C SER A 519 26.86 17.55 1.07
N LYS A 520 26.43 16.28 1.05
CA LYS A 520 26.79 15.30 2.08
C LYS A 520 26.47 13.91 1.53
N ALA A 521 27.47 13.37 0.86
CA ALA A 521 27.61 11.94 0.67
C ALA A 521 27.72 11.27 2.05
N ASN A 522 27.03 10.13 2.16
CA ASN A 522 27.32 8.97 3.00
C ASN A 522 28.31 9.15 4.15
N VAL A 523 27.81 9.17 5.40
CA VAL A 523 28.34 8.33 6.49
C VAL A 523 27.17 8.06 7.46
N LEU A 524 26.60 6.86 7.39
CA LEU A 524 25.90 6.25 8.52
C LEU A 524 26.98 5.52 9.31
N ASP A 525 27.36 6.06 10.46
CA ASP A 525 28.20 5.35 11.41
C ASP A 525 27.38 4.23 12.05
N ASN A 526 27.97 3.04 11.99
CA ASN A 526 27.56 1.86 12.74
C ASN A 526 27.68 2.12 14.25
N ASN A 527 26.58 1.89 14.97
CA ASN A 527 26.56 1.08 16.20
C ASN A 527 25.11 0.73 16.56
#